data_AF-A0A0G1G6I4-F1
#
_entry.id   AF-A0A0G1G6I4-F1
#
_cell.length_a   1.000
_cell.length_b   1.000
_cell.length_c   1.000
_cell.angle_alpha   90.00
_cell.angle_beta   90.00
_cell.angle_gamma   90.00
#
_symmetry.space_group_name_H-M   'P 1'
#
loop_
_entity.id
_entity.type
_entity.pdbx_description
1 polymer ?
#
loop_
_entity_poly.entity_id
_entity_poly.type
_entity_poly.pdbx_seq_one_letter_code
_entity_poly.pdbx_strand_id
1 'polypeptide(L)'
;MKKGFNVNSHLDLVPAYYDIVYINAMYGKVVDPMSIKYWDATNALKRGLIHQPVLSVTNDVNENASAFLGLLNDLSYSGWNNGIPLMVDVWKAPKDFMYNLDHIRQHGIYITQYYKPTLKPLLRVIVSEWEKWYESNATETMRLLNDYRIMLCQPGALKPEKLSGIGVSDWWEYDWGLYAHDPETIYDGVVDLPDPIEEPEPEPEPLPVVIGEQTVIRKWKISLFGGLIKGTIEAVDE
;
A
#
# COMPACT_ATOMS: atom_id res chain seq x y z
N MET A 1 -10.40 18.15 1.11
CA MET A 1 -10.60 16.79 1.64
C MET A 1 -9.69 15.86 0.86
N LYS A 2 -8.78 15.16 1.55
CA LYS A 2 -7.96 14.14 0.91
C LYS A 2 -8.73 12.82 0.88
N LYS A 3 -8.64 12.09 -0.22
CA LYS A 3 -9.30 10.81 -0.41
C LYS A 3 -8.28 9.69 -0.40
N GLY A 4 -8.66 8.54 0.13
CA GLY A 4 -7.84 7.34 0.01
C GLY A 4 -8.68 6.09 -0.23
N PHE A 5 -8.00 5.00 -0.53
CA PHE A 5 -8.64 3.70 -0.71
C PHE A 5 -7.78 2.55 -0.21
N ASN A 6 -8.40 1.41 0.06
CA ASN A 6 -7.74 0.15 0.35
C ASN A 6 -7.57 -0.66 -0.93
N VAL A 7 -6.33 -0.89 -1.34
CA VAL A 7 -6.00 -1.60 -2.58
C VAL A 7 -6.53 -3.03 -2.58
N ASN A 8 -6.59 -3.69 -1.42
CA ASN A 8 -7.09 -5.06 -1.31
C ASN A 8 -8.60 -5.15 -1.57
N SER A 9 -9.34 -4.05 -1.43
CA SER A 9 -10.79 -4.00 -1.65
C SER A 9 -11.17 -3.46 -3.03
N HIS A 10 -10.26 -2.74 -3.69
CA HIS A 10 -10.53 -1.98 -4.91
C HIS A 10 -9.33 -1.99 -5.85
N LEU A 11 -9.10 -3.12 -6.51
CA LEU A 11 -7.96 -3.35 -7.41
C LEU A 11 -8.08 -2.61 -8.74
N ASP A 12 -9.29 -2.17 -9.08
CA ASP A 12 -9.67 -1.52 -10.33
C ASP A 12 -9.62 0.02 -10.27
N LEU A 13 -9.43 0.59 -9.08
CA LEU A 13 -9.36 2.05 -8.92
C LEU A 13 -8.04 2.61 -9.42
N VAL A 14 -8.14 3.73 -10.15
CA VAL A 14 -6.99 4.47 -10.69
C VAL A 14 -6.40 5.36 -9.59
N PRO A 15 -5.11 5.18 -9.22
CA PRO A 15 -4.48 5.93 -8.16
C PRO A 15 -4.54 7.46 -8.31
N ALA A 16 -4.58 7.97 -9.54
CA ALA A 16 -4.65 9.40 -9.82
C ALA A 16 -5.91 10.11 -9.26
N TYR A 17 -6.95 9.36 -8.87
CA TYR A 17 -8.14 9.93 -8.22
C TYR A 17 -8.06 9.98 -6.69
N TYR A 18 -6.97 9.51 -6.10
CA TYR A 18 -6.80 9.36 -4.66
C TYR A 18 -5.45 9.88 -4.19
N ASP A 19 -5.45 10.50 -3.02
CA ASP A 19 -4.25 11.06 -2.40
C ASP A 19 -3.45 10.02 -1.62
N ILE A 20 -4.12 8.95 -1.16
CA ILE A 20 -3.58 7.96 -0.22
C ILE A 20 -4.03 6.55 -0.58
N VAL A 21 -3.11 5.59 -0.52
CA VAL A 21 -3.43 4.16 -0.63
C VAL A 21 -3.17 3.47 0.70
N TYR A 22 -4.07 2.62 1.14
CA TYR A 22 -3.82 1.70 2.25
C TYR A 22 -3.75 0.25 1.74
N ILE A 23 -2.94 -0.56 2.40
CA ILE A 23 -2.68 -1.95 2.05
C ILE A 23 -2.93 -2.81 3.27
N ASN A 24 -3.79 -3.82 3.17
CA ASN A 24 -3.90 -4.84 4.20
C ASN A 24 -2.57 -5.61 4.25
N ALA A 25 -1.84 -5.39 5.32
CA ALA A 25 -0.49 -5.90 5.49
C ALA A 25 -0.51 -7.23 6.24
N MET A 26 -1.29 -7.29 7.33
CA MET A 26 -1.28 -8.43 8.24
C MET A 26 -2.63 -8.67 8.89
N TYR A 27 -2.96 -9.96 9.08
CA TYR A 27 -4.04 -10.43 9.95
C TYR A 27 -3.44 -11.26 11.09
N GLY A 28 -3.59 -10.77 12.32
CA GLY A 28 -2.89 -11.28 13.49
C GLY A 28 -1.38 -11.20 13.29
N LYS A 29 -0.74 -12.36 13.17
CA LYS A 29 0.71 -12.52 12.93
C LYS A 29 1.04 -12.94 11.50
N VAL A 30 0.04 -13.08 10.64
CA VAL A 30 0.20 -13.61 9.28
C VAL A 30 0.21 -12.43 8.31
N VAL A 31 1.29 -12.34 7.53
CA VAL A 31 1.43 -11.37 6.44
C VAL A 31 0.50 -11.75 5.29
N ASP A 32 -0.26 -10.79 4.77
CA ASP A 32 -1.02 -10.97 3.54
C ASP A 32 -0.01 -11.17 2.38
N PRO A 33 -0.03 -12.31 1.67
CA PRO A 33 0.95 -12.59 0.61
C PRO A 33 0.96 -11.56 -0.51
N MET A 34 -0.14 -10.84 -0.73
CA MET A 34 -0.25 -9.79 -1.74
C MET A 34 0.24 -8.43 -1.25
N SER A 35 0.41 -8.24 0.06
CA SER A 35 0.80 -6.95 0.64
C SER A 35 2.14 -6.44 0.11
N ILE A 36 3.15 -7.31 -0.04
CA ILE A 36 4.47 -6.95 -0.58
C ILE A 36 4.34 -6.51 -2.05
N LYS A 37 3.59 -7.27 -2.86
CA LYS A 37 3.36 -6.91 -4.26
C LYS A 37 2.65 -5.56 -4.39
N TYR A 38 1.62 -5.31 -3.58
CA TYR A 38 0.93 -4.03 -3.58
C TYR A 38 1.79 -2.91 -3.03
N TRP A 39 2.62 -3.19 -2.03
CA TRP A 39 3.61 -2.25 -1.53
C TRP A 39 4.46 -1.81 -2.70
N ASP A 40 5.22 -2.70 -3.33
CA ASP A 40 6.14 -2.36 -4.43
C ASP A 40 5.44 -1.62 -5.58
N ALA A 41 4.24 -2.07 -5.98
CA ALA A 41 3.46 -1.46 -7.07
C ALA A 41 2.96 -0.04 -6.75
N THR A 42 2.93 0.36 -5.48
CA THR A 42 2.44 1.68 -5.03
C THR A 42 3.56 2.59 -4.51
N ASN A 43 4.82 2.29 -4.82
CA ASN A 43 5.99 3.04 -4.29
C ASN A 43 6.05 4.53 -4.61
N ALA A 44 5.47 4.95 -5.72
CA ALA A 44 5.34 6.35 -6.11
C ALA A 44 4.17 7.08 -5.41
N LEU A 45 3.34 6.36 -4.65
CA LEU A 45 2.16 6.91 -4.00
C LEU A 45 2.37 7.09 -2.50
N LYS A 46 1.60 8.01 -1.91
CA LYS A 46 1.49 8.08 -0.45
C LYS A 46 0.71 6.87 0.03
N ARG A 47 1.39 5.96 0.73
CA ARG A 47 0.85 4.64 1.07
C ARG A 47 0.99 4.34 2.56
N GLY A 48 -0.02 3.66 3.09
CA GLY A 48 -0.11 3.20 4.47
C GLY A 48 -0.34 1.70 4.58
N LEU A 49 0.03 1.12 5.73
CA LEU A 49 -0.20 -0.29 6.03
C LEU A 49 -1.34 -0.43 7.05
N ILE A 50 -2.17 -1.44 6.86
CA ILE A 50 -3.24 -1.85 7.76
C ILE A 50 -2.83 -3.16 8.45
N HIS A 51 -2.84 -3.15 9.78
CA HIS A 51 -2.74 -4.35 10.59
C HIS A 51 -4.08 -4.66 11.24
N GLN A 52 -4.57 -5.88 11.06
CA GLN A 52 -5.75 -6.42 11.73
C GLN A 52 -5.31 -7.34 12.87
N PRO A 53 -5.01 -6.81 14.07
CA PRO A 53 -4.47 -7.63 15.13
C PRO A 53 -5.52 -8.61 15.67
N VAL A 54 -5.05 -9.80 16.05
CA VAL A 54 -5.88 -10.82 16.72
C VAL A 54 -5.50 -10.80 18.19
N LEU A 55 -6.20 -9.96 18.96
CA LEU A 55 -5.94 -9.72 20.38
C LEU A 55 -6.97 -10.49 21.21
N SER A 56 -6.59 -11.63 21.77
CA SER A 56 -7.42 -12.43 22.68
C SER A 56 -6.68 -12.69 23.98
N VAL A 57 -7.35 -13.30 24.96
CA VAL A 57 -6.70 -13.80 26.18
C VAL A 57 -5.62 -14.84 25.88
N THR A 58 -5.74 -15.54 24.75
CA THR A 58 -4.84 -16.60 24.29
C THR A 58 -3.81 -16.15 23.26
N ASN A 59 -3.99 -14.98 22.65
CA ASN A 59 -3.04 -14.43 21.68
C ASN A 59 -2.31 -13.26 22.33
N ASP A 60 -1.00 -13.42 22.48
CA ASP A 60 -0.16 -12.40 23.10
C ASP A 60 -0.15 -11.12 22.26
N VAL A 61 -0.44 -10.00 22.92
CA VAL A 61 -0.36 -8.66 22.38
C VAL A 61 1.05 -8.40 21.84
N ASN A 62 2.08 -8.86 22.56
CA ASN A 62 3.47 -8.66 22.19
C ASN A 62 3.82 -9.42 20.91
N GLU A 63 3.31 -10.63 20.72
CA GLU A 63 3.58 -11.39 19.50
C GLU A 63 2.93 -10.76 18.27
N ASN A 64 1.69 -10.26 18.40
CA ASN A 64 1.01 -9.53 17.32
C ASN A 64 1.79 -8.25 16.97
N ALA A 65 2.15 -7.46 17.98
CA ALA A 65 2.88 -6.21 17.77
C ALA A 65 4.28 -6.48 17.20
N SER A 66 5.01 -7.45 17.73
CA SER A 66 6.36 -7.81 17.27
C SER A 66 6.37 -8.30 15.82
N ALA A 67 5.41 -9.14 15.43
CA ALA A 67 5.29 -9.61 14.06
C ALA A 67 5.05 -8.44 13.09
N PHE A 68 4.20 -7.49 13.49
CA PHE A 68 3.96 -6.30 12.69
C PHE A 68 5.19 -5.39 12.60
N LEU A 69 5.90 -5.16 13.71
CA LEU A 69 7.17 -4.42 13.70
C LEU A 69 8.23 -5.08 12.80
N GLY A 70 8.28 -6.41 12.78
CA GLY A 70 9.13 -7.17 11.86
C GLY A 70 8.84 -6.81 10.40
N LEU A 71 7.57 -6.85 10.00
CA LEU A 71 7.16 -6.47 8.65
C LEU A 71 7.50 -5.00 8.32
N LEU A 72 7.26 -4.07 9.25
CA LEU A 72 7.60 -2.65 9.04
C LEU A 72 9.10 -2.47 8.77
N ASN A 73 9.96 -3.21 9.48
CA ASN A 73 11.40 -3.19 9.27
C ASN A 73 11.77 -3.78 7.90
N ASP A 74 11.20 -4.94 7.55
CA ASP A 74 11.47 -5.62 6.27
C ASP A 74 11.08 -4.75 5.07
N LEU A 75 9.97 -4.01 5.17
CA LEU A 75 9.51 -3.08 4.14
C LEU A 75 10.18 -1.71 4.18
N SER A 76 11.07 -1.46 5.16
CA SER A 76 11.64 -0.14 5.44
C SER A 76 10.57 0.95 5.47
N TYR A 77 9.47 0.69 6.19
CA TYR A 77 8.25 1.52 6.16
C TYR A 77 8.50 2.93 6.70
N SER A 78 8.76 3.88 5.80
CA SER A 78 8.93 5.30 6.15
C SER A 78 7.62 6.08 6.09
N GLY A 79 6.55 5.50 5.52
CA GLY A 79 5.24 6.15 5.36
C GLY A 79 4.70 6.72 6.67
N TRP A 80 4.94 6.04 7.79
CA TRP A 80 4.52 6.49 9.13
C TRP A 80 5.10 7.85 9.50
N ASN A 81 6.37 8.05 9.14
CA ASN A 81 7.14 9.24 9.45
C ASN A 81 6.98 10.31 8.35
N ASN A 82 6.63 9.89 7.14
CA ASN A 82 6.44 10.74 5.96
C ASN A 82 4.97 11.18 5.77
N GLY A 83 4.20 11.20 6.86
CA GLY A 83 2.86 11.79 6.85
C GLY A 83 1.69 10.82 6.65
N ILE A 84 1.87 9.49 6.61
CA ILE A 84 0.75 8.54 6.51
C ILE A 84 0.72 7.64 7.74
N PRO A 85 -0.25 7.82 8.66
CA PRO A 85 -0.31 7.00 9.87
C PRO A 85 -0.59 5.55 9.50
N LEU A 86 0.06 4.63 10.22
CA LEU A 86 -0.34 3.22 10.23
C LEU A 86 -1.80 3.10 10.65
N MET A 87 -2.49 2.10 10.11
CA MET A 87 -3.86 1.79 10.52
C MET A 87 -3.88 0.47 11.28
N VAL A 88 -4.47 0.50 12.47
CA VAL A 88 -4.82 -0.66 13.26
C VAL A 88 -6.32 -0.86 13.11
N ASP A 89 -6.69 -1.97 12.50
CA ASP A 89 -8.06 -2.29 12.13
C ASP A 89 -8.64 -3.32 13.11
N VAL A 90 -9.56 -2.84 13.96
CA VAL A 90 -10.31 -3.66 14.92
C VAL A 90 -11.75 -3.94 14.45
N TRP A 91 -12.03 -3.69 13.17
CA TRP A 91 -13.35 -3.87 12.56
C TRP A 91 -13.76 -5.35 12.43
N LYS A 92 -12.79 -6.24 12.19
CA LYS A 92 -13.02 -7.64 11.79
C LYS A 92 -12.48 -8.66 12.81
N ALA A 93 -12.72 -8.45 14.10
CA ALA A 93 -12.66 -9.58 15.01
C ALA A 93 -13.74 -10.61 14.60
N PRO A 94 -13.39 -11.89 14.31
CA PRO A 94 -14.40 -12.94 14.24
C PRO A 94 -15.27 -12.90 15.50
N LYS A 95 -16.54 -13.33 15.42
CA LYS A 95 -17.55 -13.20 16.49
C LYS A 95 -17.10 -13.66 17.89
N ASP A 96 -16.04 -14.46 17.99
CA ASP A 96 -15.48 -14.99 19.24
C ASP A 96 -14.33 -14.13 19.82
N PHE A 97 -13.94 -13.05 19.16
CA PHE A 97 -12.89 -12.14 19.63
C PHE A 97 -13.54 -10.87 20.20
N MET A 98 -13.71 -10.84 21.52
CA MET A 98 -13.93 -9.60 22.22
C MET A 98 -12.59 -8.89 22.37
N TYR A 99 -12.41 -7.77 21.67
CA TYR A 99 -11.27 -6.90 21.94
C TYR A 99 -11.38 -6.34 23.36
N ASN A 100 -10.37 -6.63 24.18
CA ASN A 100 -10.16 -5.93 25.44
C ASN A 100 -9.52 -4.57 25.14
N LEU A 101 -10.13 -3.48 25.61
CA LEU A 101 -9.60 -2.12 25.45
C LEU A 101 -8.14 -2.01 25.93
N ASP A 102 -7.77 -2.70 27.01
CA ASP A 102 -6.38 -2.68 27.49
C ASP A 102 -5.43 -3.41 26.54
N HIS A 103 -5.86 -4.49 25.88
CA HIS A 103 -5.03 -5.14 24.85
C HIS A 103 -4.83 -4.24 23.63
N ILE A 104 -5.89 -3.55 23.16
CA ILE A 104 -5.78 -2.56 22.07
C ILE A 104 -4.77 -1.46 22.47
N ARG A 105 -4.88 -0.97 23.71
CA ARG A 105 -4.00 0.07 24.25
C ARG A 105 -2.55 -0.40 24.32
N GLN A 106 -2.30 -1.57 24.92
CA GLN A 106 -0.98 -2.17 25.01
C GLN A 106 -0.35 -2.37 23.63
N HIS A 107 -1.13 -2.82 22.64
CA HIS A 107 -0.69 -2.93 21.25
C HIS A 107 -0.23 -1.58 20.68
N GLY A 108 -1.00 -0.51 20.92
CA GLY A 108 -0.68 0.84 20.46
C GLY A 108 0.57 1.40 21.13
N ILE A 109 0.66 1.22 22.45
CA ILE A 109 1.84 1.58 23.24
C ILE A 109 3.07 0.88 22.70
N TYR A 110 2.99 -0.43 22.45
CA TYR A 110 4.12 -1.20 21.96
C TYR A 110 4.61 -0.65 20.62
N ILE A 111 3.72 -0.55 19.61
CA ILE A 111 4.16 -0.11 18.27
C ILE A 111 4.71 1.32 18.33
N THR A 112 4.08 2.23 19.08
CA THR A 112 4.54 3.63 19.18
C THR A 112 5.84 3.81 19.97
N GLN A 113 6.05 3.07 21.05
CA GLN A 113 7.29 3.16 21.85
C GLN A 113 8.51 2.67 21.07
N TYR A 114 8.35 1.60 20.28
CA TYR A 114 9.46 1.01 19.53
C TYR A 114 9.82 1.82 18.28
N TYR A 115 8.84 2.28 17.50
CA TYR A 115 9.09 3.01 16.26
C TYR A 115 9.25 4.52 16.45
N LYS A 116 8.78 5.07 17.58
CA LYS A 116 8.79 6.52 17.88
C LYS A 116 8.30 7.37 16.71
N PRO A 117 7.09 7.08 16.19
CA PRO A 117 6.59 7.73 15.00
C PRO A 117 6.31 9.21 15.24
N THR A 118 6.34 10.02 14.18
CA THR A 118 5.87 11.41 14.23
C THR A 118 4.34 11.49 14.30
N LEU A 119 3.64 10.46 13.84
CA LEU A 119 2.18 10.37 13.83
C LEU A 119 1.65 9.25 14.71
N LYS A 120 0.57 9.51 15.46
CA LYS A 120 -0.18 8.43 16.11
C LYS A 120 -0.82 7.51 15.07
N PRO A 121 -0.86 6.19 15.30
CA PRO A 121 -1.59 5.26 14.45
C PRO A 121 -3.09 5.56 14.46
N LEU A 122 -3.76 5.25 13.35
CA LEU A 122 -5.22 5.28 13.24
C LEU A 122 -5.79 3.99 13.81
N LEU A 123 -6.72 4.08 14.75
CA LEU A 123 -7.57 2.97 15.15
C LEU A 123 -8.87 3.05 14.33
N ARG A 124 -9.04 2.12 13.40
CA ARG A 124 -10.27 2.00 12.60
C ARG A 124 -11.30 1.21 13.38
N VAL A 125 -12.44 1.84 13.68
CA VAL A 125 -13.50 1.29 14.53
C VAL A 125 -14.88 1.58 13.94
N ILE A 126 -15.82 0.65 14.09
CA ILE A 126 -17.22 0.91 13.73
C ILE A 126 -17.80 1.92 14.71
N VAL A 127 -18.54 2.90 14.20
CA VAL A 127 -19.26 3.90 15.01
C VAL A 127 -20.03 3.26 16.18
N SER A 128 -20.83 2.22 15.91
CA SER A 128 -21.62 1.55 16.96
C SER A 128 -20.78 0.85 18.02
N GLU A 129 -19.61 0.32 17.66
CA GLU A 129 -18.74 -0.35 18.64
C GLU A 129 -18.03 0.69 19.52
N TRP A 130 -17.63 1.83 18.95
CA TRP A 130 -17.10 2.95 19.73
C TRP A 130 -18.11 3.44 20.76
N GLU A 131 -19.35 3.74 20.35
CA GLU A 131 -20.39 4.22 21.26
C GLU A 131 -20.66 3.20 22.37
N LYS A 132 -20.74 1.92 22.02
CA LYS A 132 -20.88 0.83 23.00
C LYS A 132 -19.74 0.80 24.01
N TRP A 133 -18.48 0.95 23.57
CA TRP A 133 -17.33 1.02 24.49
C TRP A 133 -17.41 2.25 25.39
N TYR A 134 -17.75 3.41 24.83
CA TYR A 134 -17.86 4.66 25.57
C TYR A 134 -18.96 4.61 26.62
N GLU A 135 -20.15 4.12 26.28
CA GLU A 135 -21.28 3.93 27.21
C GLU A 135 -20.95 2.93 28.32
N SER A 136 -20.21 1.86 27.99
CA SER A 136 -19.84 0.83 28.96
C SER A 136 -18.73 1.28 29.91
N ASN A 137 -17.72 2.01 29.39
CA ASN A 137 -16.58 2.49 30.17
C ASN A 137 -15.90 3.68 29.46
N ALA A 138 -16.44 4.88 29.67
CA ALA A 138 -15.94 6.09 29.04
C ALA A 138 -14.45 6.36 29.36
N THR A 139 -14.04 6.14 30.61
CA THR A 139 -12.65 6.40 31.05
C THR A 139 -11.64 5.55 30.29
N GLU A 140 -11.85 4.24 30.20
CA GLU A 140 -10.92 3.36 29.48
C GLU A 140 -11.00 3.55 27.97
N THR A 141 -12.18 3.85 27.42
CA THR A 141 -12.34 4.17 26.00
C THR A 141 -11.57 5.44 25.62
N MET A 142 -11.68 6.48 26.45
CA MET A 142 -10.97 7.74 26.24
C MET A 142 -9.45 7.60 26.36
N ARG A 143 -8.95 6.62 27.13
CA ARG A 143 -7.50 6.34 27.20
C ARG A 143 -6.92 5.88 25.87
N LEU A 144 -7.72 5.30 24.96
CA LEU A 144 -7.24 4.94 23.63
C LEU A 144 -6.75 6.16 22.83
N LEU A 145 -7.27 7.35 23.10
CA LEU A 145 -6.85 8.59 22.43
C LEU A 145 -5.42 9.02 22.77
N ASN A 146 -4.84 8.47 23.84
CA ASN A 146 -3.43 8.70 24.17
C ASN A 146 -2.52 8.04 23.14
N ASP A 147 -2.89 6.86 22.67
CA ASP A 147 -2.05 6.01 21.82
C ASP A 147 -2.50 6.01 20.35
N TYR A 148 -3.76 6.36 20.07
CA TYR A 148 -4.34 6.34 18.74
C TYR A 148 -5.02 7.67 18.37
N ARG A 149 -5.10 7.93 17.07
CA ARG A 149 -6.16 8.76 16.48
C ARG A 149 -7.29 7.84 16.03
N ILE A 150 -8.54 8.27 16.14
CA ILE A 150 -9.67 7.42 15.79
C ILE A 150 -10.14 7.70 14.37
N MET A 151 -10.24 6.64 13.59
CA MET A 151 -10.87 6.61 12.29
C MET A 151 -12.20 5.88 12.42
N LEU A 152 -13.29 6.59 12.12
CA LEU A 152 -14.63 6.02 12.21
C LEU A 152 -15.02 5.38 10.89
N CYS A 153 -15.69 4.23 10.98
CA CYS A 153 -16.10 3.44 9.84
C CYS A 153 -17.59 3.10 9.92
N GLN A 154 -18.36 3.50 8.91
CA GLN A 154 -19.73 3.05 8.71
C GLN A 154 -20.10 3.17 7.22
N PRO A 155 -19.75 2.15 6.41
CA PRO A 155 -19.97 2.20 4.97
C PRO A 155 -21.43 2.48 4.62
N GLY A 156 -21.66 3.41 3.70
CA GLY A 156 -23.00 3.81 3.26
C GLY A 156 -23.75 4.76 4.20
N ALA A 157 -23.12 5.20 5.30
CA ALA A 157 -23.68 6.22 6.19
C ALA A 157 -22.97 7.58 6.02
N LEU A 158 -23.68 8.64 6.38
CA LEU A 158 -23.06 9.96 6.53
C LEU A 158 -22.18 9.99 7.77
N LYS A 159 -21.01 10.65 7.66
CA LYS A 159 -20.12 10.90 8.78
C LYS A 159 -20.89 11.66 9.87
N PRO A 160 -20.88 11.20 11.13
CA PRO A 160 -21.52 11.93 12.23
C PRO A 160 -20.81 13.27 12.45
N GLU A 161 -21.58 14.32 12.74
CA GLU A 161 -21.03 15.66 13.02
C GLU A 161 -20.14 15.67 14.27
N LYS A 162 -20.56 14.92 15.30
CA LYS A 162 -19.81 14.73 16.54
C LYS A 162 -20.05 13.32 17.07
N LEU A 163 -19.04 12.78 17.74
CA LEU A 163 -19.09 11.49 18.41
C LEU A 163 -18.76 11.62 19.91
N SER A 164 -19.33 10.74 20.73
CA SER A 164 -19.07 10.70 22.16
C SER A 164 -17.57 10.55 22.44
N GLY A 165 -17.03 11.46 23.27
CA GLY A 165 -15.61 11.47 23.66
C GLY A 165 -14.62 11.98 22.60
N ILE A 166 -14.86 11.75 21.31
CA ILE A 166 -13.95 12.18 20.23
C ILE A 166 -14.23 13.62 19.78
N GLY A 167 -15.49 14.04 19.79
CA GLY A 167 -15.90 15.27 19.10
C GLY A 167 -15.95 15.04 17.59
N VAL A 168 -15.27 15.88 16.81
CA VAL A 168 -15.22 15.73 15.34
C VAL A 168 -14.05 14.82 14.99
N SER A 169 -14.32 13.71 14.29
CA SER A 169 -13.24 12.83 13.81
C SER A 169 -12.63 13.38 12.53
N ASP A 170 -11.31 13.40 12.40
CA ASP A 170 -10.63 13.85 11.17
C ASP A 170 -10.69 12.80 10.06
N TRP A 171 -10.88 11.52 10.41
CA TRP A 171 -10.78 10.36 9.52
C TRP A 171 -12.10 9.60 9.44
N TRP A 172 -12.56 9.36 8.21
CA TRP A 172 -13.83 8.68 7.96
C TRP A 172 -13.72 7.68 6.83
N GLU A 173 -14.29 6.50 7.01
CA GLU A 173 -14.56 5.57 5.93
C GLU A 173 -16.03 5.65 5.51
N TYR A 174 -16.26 6.21 4.32
CA TYR A 174 -17.61 6.46 3.80
C TYR A 174 -18.15 5.29 2.98
N ASP A 175 -17.27 4.43 2.48
CA ASP A 175 -17.63 3.20 1.77
C ASP A 175 -16.55 2.15 2.02
N TRP A 176 -16.84 0.87 1.73
CA TRP A 176 -15.98 -0.27 2.04
C TRP A 176 -14.57 -0.11 1.49
N GLY A 177 -13.62 0.34 2.31
CA GLY A 177 -12.25 0.61 1.89
C GLY A 177 -12.06 1.94 1.16
N LEU A 178 -13.00 2.89 1.23
CA LEU A 178 -12.84 4.26 0.73
C LEU A 178 -12.84 5.27 1.88
N TYR A 179 -11.82 6.11 1.89
CA TYR A 179 -11.46 6.94 3.02
C TYR A 179 -11.49 8.42 2.68
N ALA A 180 -11.92 9.22 3.63
CA ALA A 180 -11.91 10.68 3.58
C ALA A 180 -11.18 11.22 4.81
N HIS A 181 -10.36 12.24 4.57
CA HIS A 181 -9.64 12.96 5.61
C HIS A 181 -9.83 14.47 5.46
N ASP A 182 -10.01 15.14 6.61
CA ASP A 182 -10.15 16.59 6.68
C ASP A 182 -8.87 17.28 6.16
N PRO A 183 -8.97 18.20 5.18
CA PRO A 183 -7.79 18.86 4.63
C PRO A 183 -7.06 19.77 5.63
N GLU A 184 -7.73 20.25 6.69
CA GLU A 184 -7.12 21.18 7.66
C GLU A 184 -6.23 20.47 8.69
N THR A 185 -6.36 19.15 8.82
CA THR A 185 -5.45 18.36 9.64
C THR A 185 -4.08 18.29 8.95
N ILE A 186 -3.17 19.13 9.44
CA ILE A 186 -1.81 19.28 8.90
C ILE A 186 -1.09 17.93 8.99
N TYR A 187 -0.67 17.43 7.83
CA TYR A 187 0.33 16.37 7.73
C TYR A 187 1.72 17.03 7.82
N ASP A 188 2.17 17.36 9.03
CA ASP A 188 3.52 17.89 9.19
C ASP A 188 4.51 16.81 8.75
N GLY A 189 5.33 17.11 7.73
CA GLY A 189 6.34 16.18 7.21
C GLY A 189 5.98 15.45 5.91
N VAL A 190 5.03 15.96 5.12
CA VAL A 190 4.96 15.58 3.70
C VAL A 190 6.22 16.09 3.02
N VAL A 191 7.20 15.21 2.88
CA VAL A 191 8.11 15.32 1.74
C VAL A 191 7.21 15.06 0.53
N ASP A 192 6.98 16.09 -0.29
CA ASP A 192 6.51 15.83 -1.64
C ASP A 192 7.50 14.82 -2.21
N LEU A 193 7.01 13.63 -2.53
CA LEU A 193 7.81 12.72 -3.34
C LEU A 193 8.24 13.57 -4.53
N PRO A 194 9.55 13.62 -4.86
CA PRO A 194 9.96 14.32 -6.06
C PRO A 194 9.04 13.82 -7.16
N ASP A 195 8.49 14.75 -7.95
CA ASP A 195 7.75 14.38 -9.15
C ASP A 195 8.51 13.24 -9.81
N PRO A 196 7.83 12.16 -10.23
CA PRO A 196 8.50 11.06 -10.89
C PRO A 196 9.41 11.71 -11.92
N ILE A 197 10.73 11.47 -11.78
CA ILE A 197 11.71 11.98 -12.73
C ILE A 197 11.10 11.62 -14.07
N GLU A 198 10.70 12.61 -14.86
CA GLU A 198 10.28 12.36 -16.23
C GLU A 198 11.38 11.48 -16.78
N GLU A 199 11.07 10.20 -17.04
CA GLU A 199 12.03 9.37 -17.76
C GLU A 199 12.41 10.23 -18.95
N PRO A 200 13.70 10.58 -19.12
CA PRO A 200 14.09 11.40 -20.24
C PRO A 200 13.46 10.73 -21.45
N GLU A 201 12.69 11.50 -22.24
CA GLU A 201 12.08 10.99 -23.46
C GLU A 201 13.12 10.09 -24.10
N PRO A 202 12.80 8.81 -24.37
CA PRO A 202 13.80 7.92 -24.95
C PRO A 202 14.36 8.66 -26.15
N GLU A 203 15.69 8.86 -26.16
CA GLU A 203 16.34 9.49 -27.30
C GLU A 203 15.76 8.81 -28.54
N PRO A 204 15.20 9.58 -29.50
CA PRO A 204 14.56 8.98 -30.65
C PRO A 204 15.55 7.97 -31.21
N GLU A 205 15.12 6.71 -31.30
CA GLU A 205 15.97 5.63 -31.81
C GLU A 205 16.68 6.19 -33.04
N PRO A 206 18.03 6.13 -33.10
CA PRO A 206 18.74 6.65 -34.25
C PRO A 206 18.08 6.02 -35.47
N LEU A 207 17.51 6.88 -36.32
CA LEU A 207 16.87 6.43 -37.55
C LEU A 207 17.80 5.38 -38.16
N PRO A 208 17.28 4.20 -38.53
CA PRO A 208 18.12 3.16 -39.09
C PRO A 208 18.94 3.82 -40.19
N VAL A 209 20.26 3.80 -40.03
CA VAL A 209 21.15 4.27 -41.08
C VAL A 209 20.73 3.47 -42.29
N VAL A 210 20.16 4.14 -43.29
CA VAL A 210 19.94 3.55 -44.60
C VAL A 210 21.35 3.37 -45.16
N ILE A 211 21.99 2.27 -44.77
CA ILE A 211 23.15 1.75 -45.46
C ILE A 211 22.57 1.40 -46.82
N GLY A 212 22.91 2.22 -47.82
CA GLY A 212 22.48 2.02 -49.20
C GLY A 212 22.66 0.56 -49.57
N GLU A 213 21.66 0.01 -50.25
CA GLU A 213 21.59 -1.40 -50.67
C GLU A 213 22.97 -1.91 -51.07
N GLN A 214 23.58 -2.75 -50.24
CA GLN A 214 24.73 -3.52 -50.69
C GLN A 214 24.20 -4.52 -51.72
N THR A 215 24.42 -4.22 -52.99
CA THR A 215 24.17 -5.14 -54.07
C THR A 215 25.10 -6.35 -53.86
N VAL A 216 24.55 -7.46 -53.38
CA VAL A 216 25.30 -8.73 -53.27
C VAL A 216 25.54 -9.26 -54.68
N ILE A 217 26.74 -9.03 -55.23
CA ILE A 217 27.15 -9.62 -56.51
C ILE A 217 27.63 -11.05 -56.22
N ARG A 218 26.77 -12.05 -56.43
CA ARG A 218 27.18 -13.46 -56.42
C ARG A 218 27.91 -13.80 -57.73
N LYS A 219 29.18 -14.18 -57.64
CA LYS A 219 29.92 -14.73 -58.79
C LYS A 219 29.73 -16.25 -58.82
N TRP A 220 29.42 -16.78 -60.00
CA TRP A 220 29.30 -18.22 -60.24
C TRP A 220 30.46 -18.69 -61.09
N LYS A 221 31.12 -19.78 -60.68
CA LYS A 221 32.14 -20.45 -61.49
C LYS A 221 31.49 -21.65 -62.19
N ILE A 222 31.42 -21.61 -63.53
CA ILE A 222 30.88 -22.71 -64.33
C ILE A 222 32.04 -23.45 -64.97
N SER A 223 32.14 -24.77 -64.72
CA SER A 223 33.12 -25.64 -65.38
C SER A 223 32.39 -26.52 -66.40
N LEU A 224 32.82 -26.48 -67.67
CA LEU A 224 32.24 -27.26 -68.77
C LEU A 224 33.29 -28.22 -69.34
N PHE A 225 32.96 -29.51 -69.42
CA PHE A 225 33.75 -30.50 -70.17
C PHE A 225 32.94 -30.98 -71.39
N GLY A 226 33.59 -31.05 -72.56
CA GLY A 226 32.94 -31.31 -73.84
C GLY A 226 32.38 -32.72 -74.00
N GLY A 227 31.29 -32.83 -74.77
CA GLY A 227 30.75 -34.08 -75.33
C GLY A 227 29.32 -34.45 -74.89
N LEU A 228 28.95 -34.10 -73.66
CA LEU A 228 27.57 -34.16 -73.11
C LEU A 228 27.63 -33.36 -71.80
N ILE A 229 27.06 -32.16 -71.77
CA ILE A 229 27.25 -31.23 -70.65
C ILE A 229 26.58 -31.78 -69.39
N LYS A 230 27.38 -32.33 -68.47
CA LYS A 230 27.11 -32.35 -67.03
C LYS A 230 28.03 -31.33 -66.38
N GLY A 231 27.46 -30.40 -65.61
CA GLY A 231 28.22 -29.42 -64.83
C GLY A 231 27.64 -29.32 -63.42
N THR A 232 28.49 -28.93 -62.46
CA THR A 232 28.09 -28.61 -61.08
C THR A 232 28.21 -27.10 -60.89
N ILE A 233 27.23 -26.50 -60.22
CA ILE A 233 27.23 -25.08 -59.85
C ILE A 233 27.57 -25.02 -58.35
N GLU A 234 28.64 -24.32 -57.99
CA GLU A 234 28.97 -24.03 -56.59
C GLU A 234 29.02 -22.52 -56.40
N ALA A 235 28.44 -22.05 -55.29
CA ALA A 235 28.60 -20.68 -54.83
C ALA A 235 29.99 -20.54 -54.19
N VAL A 236 30.70 -19.45 -54.50
CA VAL A 236 31.96 -19.11 -53.86
C VAL A 236 31.75 -17.80 -53.12
N ASP A 237 31.89 -17.82 -51.80
CA ASP A 237 31.91 -16.62 -50.96
C ASP A 237 33.38 -16.20 -50.75
N GLU A 238 33.68 -14.90 -50.91
CA GLU A 238 34.96 -14.29 -50.48
C GLU A 238 34.89 -13.84 -49.02
#